data_AF-A0A6I7QCK0-F1
#
_entry.id   AF-A0A6I7QCK0-F1
#
_cell.length_a   1.000
_cell.length_b   1.000
_cell.length_c   1.000
_cell.angle_alpha   90.00
_cell.angle_beta   90.00
_cell.angle_gamma   90.00
#
_symmetry.space_group_name_H-M   'P 1'
#
loop_
_entity.id
_entity.type
_entity.pdbx_description
1 polymer ?
#
loop_
_entity_poly.entity_id
_entity_poly.type
_entity_poly.pdbx_seq_one_letter_code
_entity_poly.pdbx_strand_id
1 'polypeptide(L)'
;MKLDQTSLQVIEFGEEPADKYYCLIDLNVSPNGMNIERMRLSDPRNFDRQFRDSGCLMMLTGDELNELKRRDEVNDARLHQSLFELAINEGIIKS
;
A
#
# COMPACT_ATOMS: atom_id res chain seq x y z
N MET A 1 -0.33 -9.03 13.60
CA MET A 1 -0.68 -9.49 12.23
C MET A 1 0.55 -10.13 11.60
N LYS A 2 0.40 -11.09 10.70
CA LYS A 2 1.50 -11.77 9.99
C LYS A 2 1.57 -11.36 8.53
N LEU A 3 2.74 -11.54 7.91
CA LEU A 3 3.01 -11.16 6.51
C LEU A 3 2.05 -11.83 5.52
N ASP A 4 1.75 -13.12 5.72
CA ASP A 4 0.84 -13.92 4.88
C ASP A 4 -0.63 -13.49 4.99
N GLN A 5 -0.97 -12.66 5.97
CA GLN A 5 -2.27 -12.02 6.11
C GLN A 5 -2.33 -10.66 5.39
N THR A 6 -1.27 -10.31 4.64
CA THR A 6 -1.21 -9.08 3.87
C THR A 6 -0.86 -9.36 2.42
N SER A 7 -1.19 -8.40 1.55
CA SER A 7 -0.81 -8.44 0.14
C SER A 7 -0.31 -7.07 -0.32
N LEU A 8 0.60 -7.07 -1.29
CA LEU A 8 1.00 -5.86 -1.99
C LEU A 8 0.14 -5.69 -3.25
N GLN A 9 -0.55 -4.56 -3.34
CA GLN A 9 -1.28 -4.17 -4.53
C GLN A 9 -0.71 -2.86 -5.08
N VAL A 10 -0.39 -2.86 -6.37
CA VAL A 10 0.09 -1.67 -7.09
C VAL A 10 -1.04 -1.12 -7.94
N ILE A 11 -1.32 0.17 -7.80
CA ILE A 11 -2.38 0.86 -8.52
C ILE A 11 -1.75 1.96 -9.35
N GLU A 12 -1.99 1.91 -10.65
CA GLU A 12 -1.44 2.89 -11.59
C GLU A 12 -2.59 3.69 -12.20
N PHE A 13 -2.52 5.02 -12.06
CA PHE A 13 -3.44 5.96 -12.70
C PHE A 13 -2.81 6.66 -13.92
N GLY A 14 -1.49 6.55 -14.07
CA GLY A 14 -0.68 7.19 -15.10
C GLY A 14 0.71 6.54 -15.18
N GLU A 15 1.58 7.10 -16.01
CA GLU A 15 2.93 6.56 -16.25
C GLU A 15 3.98 7.13 -15.28
N GLU A 16 3.72 8.31 -14.71
CA GLU A 16 4.63 8.98 -13.79
C GLU A 16 4.69 8.26 -12.43
N PRO A 17 5.84 8.27 -11.73
CA PRO A 17 5.95 7.65 -10.39
C PRO A 17 4.93 8.19 -9.38
N ALA A 18 4.56 9.47 -9.47
CA ALA A 18 3.53 10.09 -8.63
C ALA A 18 2.12 9.49 -8.85
N ASP A 19 1.86 8.89 -10.02
CA ASP A 19 0.59 8.24 -10.36
C ASP A 19 0.55 6.75 -10.00
N LYS A 20 1.62 6.22 -9.40
CA LYS A 20 1.74 4.84 -8.94
C LYS A 20 1.63 4.78 -7.42
N TYR A 21 0.72 3.94 -6.93
CA TYR A 21 0.46 3.76 -5.51
C TYR A 21 0.74 2.31 -5.12
N TYR A 22 1.60 2.13 -4.12
CA TYR A 22 1.99 0.86 -3.55
C TYR A 22 1.27 0.68 -2.22
N CYS A 23 0.31 -0.23 -2.19
CA CYS A 23 -0.60 -0.40 -1.07
C CYS A 23 -0.35 -1.75 -0.37
N LEU A 24 -0.08 -1.71 0.93
CA LEU A 24 -0.07 -2.89 1.79
C LEU A 24 -1.50 -3.14 2.30
N ILE A 25 -2.09 -4.27 1.92
CA ILE A 25 -3.50 -4.57 2.18
C ILE A 25 -3.62 -5.65 3.26
N ASP A 26 -4.53 -5.46 4.21
CA ASP A 26 -4.98 -6.49 5.15
C ASP A 26 -5.98 -7.44 4.48
N LEU A 27 -5.57 -8.69 4.27
CA LEU A 27 -6.41 -9.72 3.66
C LEU A 27 -7.54 -10.19 4.57
N ASN A 28 -7.52 -9.89 5.88
CA ASN A 28 -8.66 -10.16 6.75
C ASN A 28 -9.81 -9.19 6.50
N VAL A 29 -9.50 -7.96 6.06
CA VAL A 29 -10.48 -6.94 5.69
C VAL A 29 -10.88 -7.07 4.22
N SER A 30 -9.89 -7.25 3.34
CA SER A 30 -10.08 -7.39 1.90
C SER A 30 -9.40 -8.66 1.37
N PRO A 31 -10.05 -9.83 1.47
CA PRO A 31 -9.47 -11.12 1.10
C PRO A 31 -9.01 -11.23 -0.36
N ASN A 32 -9.61 -10.43 -1.24
CA ASN A 32 -9.30 -10.40 -2.68
C ASN A 32 -8.55 -9.13 -3.09
N GLY A 33 -7.97 -8.39 -2.14
CA GLY A 33 -7.42 -7.05 -2.37
C GLY A 33 -8.50 -5.97 -2.52
N MET A 34 -8.07 -4.74 -2.80
CA MET A 34 -8.97 -3.60 -2.97
C MET A 34 -9.62 -3.60 -4.35
N ASN A 35 -10.90 -3.23 -4.39
CA ASN A 35 -11.65 -3.08 -5.64
C ASN A 35 -11.41 -1.69 -6.25
N ILE A 36 -10.37 -1.59 -7.06
CA ILE A 36 -9.92 -0.33 -7.67
C ILE A 36 -10.97 0.28 -8.61
N GLU A 37 -11.77 -0.55 -9.30
CA GLU A 37 -12.82 -0.06 -10.20
C GLU A 37 -13.89 0.73 -9.44
N ARG A 38 -14.30 0.25 -8.25
CA ARG A 38 -15.22 0.98 -7.39
C ARG A 38 -14.59 2.26 -6.85
N MET A 39 -13.31 2.24 -6.52
CA MET A 39 -12.59 3.40 -6.00
C MET A 39 -12.43 4.49 -7.07
N ARG A 40 -12.18 4.13 -8.33
CA ARG A 40 -12.13 5.06 -9.48
C ARG A 40 -13.44 5.83 -9.69
N LEU A 41 -14.58 5.23 -9.35
CA LEU A 41 -15.90 5.85 -9.44
C LEU A 41 -16.22 6.77 -8.25
N SER A 42 -15.35 6.80 -7.24
CA SER A 42 -15.60 7.46 -5.98
C SER A 42 -14.93 8.83 -5.94
N ASP A 43 -15.47 9.74 -5.11
CA ASP A 43 -14.95 11.10 -4.98
C ASP A 43 -13.48 11.08 -4.53
N PRO A 44 -12.55 11.71 -5.29
CA PRO A 44 -11.12 11.75 -4.95
C PRO A 44 -10.84 12.32 -3.56
N ARG A 45 -11.71 13.20 -3.06
CA ARG A 45 -11.60 13.77 -1.70
C ARG A 45 -11.77 12.75 -0.59
N ASN A 46 -12.26 11.55 -0.93
CA ASN A 46 -12.52 10.45 0.00
C ASN A 46 -11.62 9.24 -0.25
N PHE A 47 -10.57 9.35 -1.06
CA PHE A 47 -9.68 8.22 -1.34
C PHE A 47 -9.04 7.69 -0.05
N ASP A 48 -8.38 8.53 0.75
CA ASP A 48 -7.72 8.08 1.99
C ASP A 48 -8.64 7.26 2.89
N ARG A 49 -9.90 7.71 3.05
CA ARG A 49 -10.91 6.98 3.83
C ARG A 49 -11.27 5.65 3.19
N GLN A 50 -11.53 5.62 1.89
CA GLN A 50 -11.92 4.40 1.20
C GLN A 50 -10.80 3.38 1.11
N PHE A 51 -9.55 3.82 0.94
CA PHE A 51 -8.38 2.96 1.00
C PHE A 51 -8.31 2.29 2.38
N ARG A 52 -8.44 3.08 3.45
CA ARG A 52 -8.46 2.54 4.83
C ARG A 52 -9.63 1.58 5.08
N ASP A 53 -10.84 1.96 4.67
CA ASP A 53 -12.04 1.12 4.81
C ASP A 53 -11.94 -0.18 3.96
N SER A 54 -11.18 -0.13 2.87
CA SER A 54 -10.85 -1.29 2.02
C SER A 54 -9.64 -2.08 2.54
N GLY A 55 -9.17 -1.81 3.76
CA GLY A 55 -8.09 -2.59 4.39
C GLY A 55 -6.68 -2.17 3.96
N CYS A 56 -6.49 -1.01 3.34
CA CYS A 56 -5.16 -0.47 3.10
C CYS A 56 -4.52 -0.03 4.43
N LEU A 57 -3.45 -0.71 4.82
CA LEU A 57 -2.67 -0.45 6.02
C LEU A 57 -1.67 0.68 5.80
N MET A 58 -0.99 0.66 4.65
CA MET A 58 0.02 1.63 4.26
C MET A 58 -0.07 1.87 2.76
N MET A 59 0.05 3.12 2.35
CA MET A 59 0.06 3.54 0.96
C MET A 59 1.26 4.46 0.75
N LEU A 60 2.02 4.21 -0.31
CA LEU A 60 3.12 5.05 -0.75
C LEU A 60 2.98 5.34 -2.23
N THR A 61 3.27 6.58 -2.61
CA THR A 61 3.49 6.94 -4.01
C THR A 61 4.81 6.37 -4.52
N GLY A 62 4.99 6.31 -5.84
CA GLY A 62 6.26 5.90 -6.44
C GLY A 62 7.42 6.81 -6.05
N ASP A 63 7.17 8.10 -5.84
CA ASP A 63 8.19 9.05 -5.38
C ASP A 63 8.66 8.74 -3.95
N GLU A 64 7.73 8.55 -3.02
CA GLU A 64 8.03 8.15 -1.64
C GLU A 64 8.76 6.80 -1.61
N LEU A 65 8.31 5.84 -2.42
CA LEU A 65 8.96 4.53 -2.51
C LEU A 65 10.39 4.65 -3.03
N ASN A 66 10.63 5.48 -4.04
CA ASN A 66 11.96 5.73 -4.58
C ASN A 66 12.88 6.39 -3.54
N GLU A 67 12.35 7.27 -2.69
CA GLU A 67 13.10 7.83 -1.57
C GLU A 67 13.51 6.77 -0.54
N LEU A 68 12.57 5.91 -0.13
CA LEU A 68 12.85 4.83 0.81
C LEU A 68 13.88 3.83 0.25
N LYS A 69 13.79 3.51 -1.05
CA LYS A 69 14.79 2.70 -1.76
C LYS A 69 16.17 3.35 -1.73
N ARG A 70 16.26 4.67 -1.97
CA ARG A 70 17.54 5.40 -1.92
C ARG A 70 18.19 5.40 -0.54
N ARG A 71 17.39 5.19 0.52
CA ARG A 71 17.84 5.11 1.91
C ARG A 71 18.08 3.67 2.39
N ASP A 72 17.97 2.68 1.49
CA ASP A 72 18.03 1.25 1.79
C ASP A 72 16.98 0.79 2.84
N GLU A 73 15.89 1.54 3.02
CA GLU A 73 14.79 1.19 3.93
C GLU A 73 13.82 0.19 3.30
N VAL A 74 13.76 0.14 1.96
CA VAL A 74 12.89 -0.76 1.20
C VAL A 74 13.64 -1.42 0.04
N ASN A 75 13.47 -2.73 -0.12
CA ASN A 75 14.08 -3.52 -1.19
C ASN A 75 13.04 -3.90 -2.26
N ASP A 76 13.32 -3.57 -3.53
CA ASP A 76 12.42 -3.84 -4.65
C ASP A 76 12.16 -5.33 -4.90
N ALA A 77 13.18 -6.18 -4.75
CA ALA A 77 13.05 -7.63 -4.92
C ALA A 77 12.21 -8.30 -3.82
N ARG A 78 11.99 -7.59 -2.69
CA ARG A 78 11.22 -8.05 -1.53
C ARG A 78 10.26 -6.95 -1.06
N LEU A 79 9.62 -6.28 -2.01
CA LEU A 79 8.87 -5.06 -1.74
C LEU A 79 7.72 -5.28 -0.75
N HIS A 80 6.94 -6.36 -0.93
CA HIS A 80 5.86 -6.71 0.00
C HIS A 80 6.36 -6.87 1.44
N GLN A 81 7.45 -7.63 1.63
CA GLN A 81 8.03 -7.83 2.96
C GLN A 81 8.60 -6.53 3.54
N SER A 82 9.28 -5.73 2.74
CA SER A 82 9.88 -4.47 3.18
C SER A 82 8.81 -3.49 3.67
N LEU A 83 7.68 -3.39 2.96
CA LEU A 83 6.56 -2.55 3.37
C LEU A 83 5.85 -3.08 4.62
N PHE A 84 5.77 -4.40 4.78
CA PHE A 84 5.24 -5.00 6.00
C PHE A 84 6.12 -4.68 7.22
N GLU A 85 7.44 -4.82 7.08
CA GLU A 85 8.41 -4.47 8.13
C GLU A 85 8.37 -2.96 8.45
N LEU A 86 8.28 -2.11 7.43
CA LEU A 86 8.10 -0.67 7.60
C LEU A 86 6.81 -0.36 8.36
N ALA A 87 5.69 -1.01 8.01
CA ALA A 87 4.42 -0.83 8.72
C ALA A 87 4.47 -1.28 10.19
N ILE A 88 5.32 -2.26 10.53
CA ILE A 88 5.59 -2.62 11.93
C ILE A 88 6.39 -1.51 12.61
N ASN A 89 7.46 -1.03 11.98
CA ASN A 89 8.33 0.02 12.54
C ASN A 89 7.59 1.33 12.78
N GLU A 90 6.67 1.70 11.89
CA GLU A 90 5.78 2.87 12.01
C GLU A 90 4.61 2.65 12.99
N GLY A 91 4.49 1.45 13.58
CA GLY A 91 3.45 1.12 14.57
C GLY A 91 2.04 0.96 13.98
N ILE A 92 1.90 0.89 12.65
CA ILE A 92 0.64 0.60 11.96
C ILE A 92 0.22 -0.84 12.21
N ILE A 93 1.17 -1.76 12.08
CA ILE A 93 0.99 -3.17 12.41
C ILE A 93 1.57 -3.43 13.79
N LYS A 94 0.73 -3.90 14.73
CA LYS A 94 1.21 -4.42 16.00
C LYS A 94 1.73 -5.83 15.80
N SER A 95 3.04 -6.01 16.00
CA SER A 95 3.74 -7.30 16.03
C SER A 95 3.77 -7.88 17.44
#